data_AF-A0A379ZUY7-F1
#
_entry.id   AF-A0A379ZUY7-F1
#
_cell.length_a   1.000
_cell.length_b   1.000
_cell.length_c   1.000
_cell.angle_alpha   90.00
_cell.angle_beta   90.00
_cell.angle_gamma   90.00
#
_symmetry.space_group_name_H-M   'P 1'
#
loop_
_entity.id
_entity.type
_entity.pdbx_description
1 polymer ?
#
loop_
_entity_poly.entity_id
_entity_poly.type
_entity_poly.pdbx_seq_one_letter_code
_entity_poly.pdbx_strand_id
1 'polypeptide(L)'
;MSNIWSKEETLWSFALYGTAVGAGTLFLPIQLGSAGAVVLFITALVAWPLTYWPHKALCQFILSSKTSAGEGITGAVTHYYGKKIGNLITTLYFIAFFVVVLIYAVAITNSLTEQLAKHMVIDLRIRMLVSLGVVLILNLIFLMGRHATIRVMGFLVFPLIAYFLFLSIYLVGSWQPDLLTTQVEFNQNTLHQIWISIPVIVFAFSHTPIISTFAIDRREKYGEHAMDKCKKIMKVAYLIICISVLFFVFSCLLSIPSSYIEAAKEEGVTILSALSMLPNAPAWLSISGIIVAVVAMSKSFLGTYFGVIEGATEV
;
A
#
# COMPACT_ATOMS: atom_id res chain seq x y z
N MET A 1 25.28 27.30 -5.99
CA MET A 1 24.90 26.38 -4.90
C MET A 1 23.65 25.64 -5.35
N SER A 2 23.77 24.40 -5.82
CA SER A 2 22.57 23.63 -6.19
C SER A 2 21.81 23.31 -4.90
N ASN A 3 20.52 23.63 -4.85
CA ASN A 3 19.68 23.21 -3.74
C ASN A 3 19.79 21.70 -3.61
N ILE A 4 20.24 21.23 -2.44
CA ILE A 4 20.48 19.83 -2.12
C ILE A 4 19.19 18.99 -2.29
N TRP A 5 18.03 19.64 -2.21
CA TRP A 5 16.72 19.04 -2.43
C TRP A 5 15.70 20.06 -2.96
N SER A 6 14.89 19.70 -3.96
CA SER A 6 13.90 20.60 -4.57
C SER A 6 12.48 20.35 -4.04
N LYS A 7 11.58 21.36 -4.14
CA LYS A 7 10.15 21.19 -3.81
C LYS A 7 9.50 20.08 -4.64
N GLU A 8 9.92 19.90 -5.87
CA GLU A 8 9.43 18.86 -6.75
C GLU A 8 9.87 17.46 -6.30
N GLU A 9 11.13 17.31 -5.85
CA GLU A 9 11.65 16.07 -5.27
C GLU A 9 10.86 15.70 -3.99
N THR A 10 10.50 16.69 -3.17
CA THR A 10 9.61 16.52 -2.02
C THR A 10 8.22 16.04 -2.45
N LEU A 11 7.60 16.69 -3.44
CA LEU A 11 6.25 16.34 -3.91
C LEU A 11 6.20 14.91 -4.46
N TRP A 12 7.20 14.49 -5.23
CA TRP A 12 7.28 13.12 -5.74
C TRP A 12 7.54 12.10 -4.64
N SER A 13 8.35 12.44 -3.64
CA SER A 13 8.56 11.55 -2.49
C SER A 13 7.25 11.33 -1.72
N PHE A 14 6.44 12.38 -1.54
CA PHE A 14 5.12 12.26 -0.94
C PHE A 14 4.11 11.54 -1.83
N ALA A 15 4.18 11.71 -3.16
CA ALA A 15 3.34 10.96 -4.08
C ALA A 15 3.62 9.45 -3.98
N LEU A 16 4.90 9.06 -3.97
CA LEU A 16 5.34 7.66 -3.78
C LEU A 16 4.89 7.12 -2.41
N TYR A 17 5.04 7.90 -1.34
CA TYR A 17 4.54 7.54 -0.01
C TYR A 17 3.02 7.36 -0.03
N GLY A 18 2.32 8.28 -0.71
CA GLY A 18 0.89 8.28 -0.86
C GLY A 18 0.36 7.01 -1.51
N THR A 19 1.08 6.42 -2.45
CA THR A 19 0.64 5.18 -3.08
C THR A 19 1.12 3.94 -2.34
N ALA A 20 2.28 3.99 -1.70
CA ALA A 20 2.84 2.89 -0.93
C ALA A 20 2.04 2.63 0.36
N VAL A 21 1.70 3.69 1.08
CA VAL A 21 1.04 3.61 2.38
C VAL A 21 -0.46 3.69 2.21
N GLY A 22 -1.10 2.52 2.19
CA GLY A 22 -2.55 2.41 2.20
C GLY A 22 -3.01 1.03 2.64
N ALA A 23 -3.83 0.35 1.84
CA ALA A 23 -4.41 -0.93 2.23
C ALA A 23 -3.35 -1.98 2.63
N GLY A 24 -2.28 -2.14 1.85
CA GLY A 24 -1.19 -3.06 2.17
C GLY A 24 -0.59 -2.84 3.56
N THR A 25 -0.28 -1.59 3.91
CA THR A 25 0.20 -1.19 5.25
C THR A 25 -0.79 -1.49 6.37
N LEU A 26 -2.10 -1.39 6.10
CA LEU A 26 -3.14 -1.64 7.12
C LEU A 26 -3.36 -3.12 7.43
N PHE A 27 -3.01 -4.01 6.50
CA PHE A 27 -3.07 -5.46 6.71
C PHE A 27 -1.72 -6.06 7.12
N LEU A 28 -0.61 -5.37 6.81
CA LEU A 28 0.74 -5.89 7.03
C LEU A 28 1.02 -6.32 8.49
N PRO A 29 0.64 -5.55 9.54
CA PRO A 29 0.86 -5.99 10.90
C PRO A 29 0.10 -7.28 11.22
N ILE A 30 -1.14 -7.44 10.77
CA ILE A 30 -1.92 -8.67 11.01
C ILE A 30 -1.20 -9.87 10.39
N GLN A 31 -0.76 -9.75 9.13
CA GLN A 31 -0.14 -10.87 8.45
C GLN A 31 1.22 -11.23 9.01
N LEU A 32 2.07 -10.25 9.31
CA LEU A 32 3.37 -10.51 9.93
C LEU A 32 3.22 -11.01 11.37
N GLY A 33 2.26 -10.49 12.14
CA GLY A 33 2.00 -10.93 13.51
C GLY A 33 1.51 -12.37 13.60
N SER A 34 0.69 -12.79 12.63
CA SER A 34 0.28 -14.19 12.52
C SER A 34 1.38 -15.13 12.03
N ALA A 35 2.40 -14.58 11.35
CA ALA A 35 3.51 -15.35 10.78
C ALA A 35 4.70 -15.51 11.75
N GLY A 36 4.77 -14.67 12.80
CA GLY A 36 5.75 -14.76 13.87
C GLY A 36 6.86 -13.70 13.81
N ALA A 37 7.53 -13.50 14.94
CA ALA A 37 8.60 -12.50 15.10
C ALA A 37 9.78 -12.68 14.12
N VAL A 38 10.15 -13.91 13.78
CA VAL A 38 11.21 -14.18 12.79
C VAL A 38 10.87 -13.57 11.42
N VAL A 39 9.62 -13.71 10.98
CA VAL A 39 9.15 -13.16 9.70
C VAL A 39 9.14 -11.65 9.74
N LEU A 40 8.75 -11.05 10.87
CA LEU A 40 8.82 -9.61 11.08
C LEU A 40 10.25 -9.07 10.93
N PHE A 41 11.25 -9.69 11.58
CA PHE A 41 12.65 -9.25 11.47
C PHE A 41 13.22 -9.43 10.07
N ILE A 42 12.92 -10.55 9.41
CA ILE A 42 13.31 -10.75 8.01
C ILE A 42 12.68 -9.65 7.16
N THR A 43 11.38 -9.38 7.32
CA THR A 43 10.68 -8.30 6.61
C THR A 43 11.36 -6.95 6.84
N ALA A 44 11.75 -6.64 8.07
CA ALA A 44 12.43 -5.39 8.39
C ALA A 44 13.77 -5.24 7.65
N LEU A 45 14.53 -6.34 7.53
CA LEU A 45 15.79 -6.36 6.78
C LEU A 45 15.57 -6.26 5.27
N VAL A 46 14.53 -6.93 4.73
CA VAL A 46 14.34 -7.05 3.29
C VAL A 46 13.36 -6.02 2.69
N ALA A 47 12.61 -5.27 3.50
CA ALA A 47 11.58 -4.35 3.02
C ALA A 47 12.16 -3.29 2.08
N TRP A 48 13.20 -2.58 2.52
CA TRP A 48 13.86 -1.56 1.68
C TRP A 48 14.43 -2.14 0.37
N PRO A 49 15.24 -3.21 0.39
CA PRO A 49 15.78 -3.76 -0.85
C PRO A 49 14.72 -4.33 -1.81
N LEU A 50 13.71 -5.05 -1.28
CA LEU A 50 12.60 -5.57 -2.07
C LEU A 50 11.71 -4.46 -2.64
N THR A 51 11.69 -3.28 -2.02
CA THR A 51 11.00 -2.12 -2.58
C THR A 51 11.89 -1.41 -3.60
N TYR A 52 13.15 -1.15 -3.27
CA TYR A 52 14.01 -0.27 -4.08
C TYR A 52 14.44 -0.89 -5.40
N TRP A 53 14.96 -2.12 -5.40
CA TRP A 53 15.53 -2.70 -6.61
C TRP A 53 14.50 -3.02 -7.70
N PRO A 54 13.35 -3.64 -7.41
CA PRO A 54 12.34 -3.91 -8.43
C PRO A 54 11.78 -2.64 -9.06
N HIS A 55 11.42 -1.63 -8.25
CA HIS A 55 10.94 -0.37 -8.79
C HIS A 55 12.03 0.39 -9.56
N LYS A 56 13.30 0.31 -9.12
CA LYS A 56 14.43 0.90 -9.87
C LYS A 56 14.58 0.22 -11.22
N ALA A 57 14.54 -1.11 -11.27
CA ALA A 57 14.60 -1.87 -12.51
C ALA A 57 13.43 -1.51 -13.44
N LEU A 58 12.23 -1.36 -12.89
CA LEU A 58 11.05 -0.91 -13.63
C LEU A 58 11.20 0.51 -14.19
N CYS A 59 11.63 1.48 -13.36
CA CYS A 59 11.94 2.83 -13.84
C CYS A 59 12.95 2.80 -14.98
N GLN A 60 14.02 2.02 -14.83
CA GLN A 60 15.07 1.91 -15.83
C GLN A 60 14.54 1.30 -17.13
N PHE A 61 13.71 0.25 -17.03
CA PHE A 61 13.07 -0.40 -18.17
C PHE A 61 12.18 0.56 -18.97
N ILE A 62 11.37 1.37 -18.28
CA ILE A 62 10.49 2.36 -18.93
C ILE A 62 11.33 3.47 -19.57
N LEU A 63 12.30 4.02 -18.84
CA LEU A 63 13.14 5.12 -19.31
C LEU A 63 14.08 4.71 -20.45
N SER A 64 14.49 3.44 -20.53
CA SER A 64 15.35 2.95 -21.61
C SER A 64 14.57 2.65 -22.90
N SER A 65 13.25 2.48 -22.81
CA SER A 65 12.40 2.29 -23.98
C SER A 65 12.34 3.58 -24.81
N LYS A 66 12.60 3.46 -26.13
CA LYS A 66 12.49 4.59 -27.08
C LYS A 66 11.04 4.76 -27.54
N THR A 67 10.12 4.80 -26.59
CA THR A 67 8.68 4.94 -26.81
C THR A 67 8.28 6.40 -26.93
N SER A 68 7.08 6.65 -27.48
CA SER A 68 6.56 8.00 -27.61
C SER A 68 6.30 8.64 -26.24
N ALA A 69 6.22 9.97 -26.19
CA ALA A 69 5.96 10.68 -24.94
C ALA A 69 4.60 10.26 -24.36
N GLY A 70 4.57 9.87 -23.09
CA GLY A 70 3.36 9.38 -22.41
C GLY A 70 3.21 7.85 -22.34
N GLU A 71 3.98 7.08 -23.13
CA GLU A 71 3.94 5.61 -23.05
C GLU A 71 4.68 5.09 -21.81
N GLY A 72 3.94 4.32 -21.00
CA GLY A 72 4.40 3.75 -19.73
C GLY A 72 4.93 2.34 -19.85
N ILE A 73 4.53 1.48 -18.90
CA ILE A 73 5.02 0.10 -18.84
C ILE A 73 4.57 -0.73 -20.06
N THR A 74 3.34 -0.53 -20.52
CA THR A 74 2.72 -1.24 -21.65
C THR A 74 3.45 -0.95 -22.98
N GLY A 75 3.76 0.33 -23.22
CA GLY A 75 4.57 0.76 -24.36
C GLY A 75 6.00 0.23 -24.28
N ALA A 76 6.64 0.28 -23.10
CA ALA A 76 7.98 -0.25 -22.91
C ALA A 76 8.06 -1.77 -23.18
N VAL A 77 7.08 -2.54 -22.72
CA VAL A 77 7.01 -3.98 -23.01
C VAL A 77 6.82 -4.23 -24.50
N THR A 78 5.92 -3.49 -25.15
CA THR A 78 5.68 -3.63 -26.59
C THR A 78 6.92 -3.28 -27.41
N HIS A 79 7.69 -2.27 -26.99
CA HIS A 79 8.95 -1.89 -27.62
C HIS A 79 10.00 -3.00 -27.58
N TYR A 80 10.19 -3.65 -26.43
CA TYR A 80 11.24 -4.67 -26.25
C TYR A 80 10.84 -6.06 -26.72
N TYR A 81 9.58 -6.45 -26.53
CA TYR A 81 9.11 -7.82 -26.75
C TYR A 81 8.14 -7.97 -27.93
N GLY A 82 7.78 -6.86 -28.58
CA GLY A 82 6.86 -6.83 -29.70
C GLY A 82 5.39 -6.93 -29.30
N LYS A 83 4.49 -6.66 -30.25
CA LYS A 83 3.05 -6.48 -30.01
C LYS A 83 2.34 -7.69 -29.38
N LYS A 84 2.71 -8.93 -29.75
CA LYS A 84 2.05 -10.13 -29.20
C LYS A 84 2.32 -10.29 -27.70
N ILE A 85 3.58 -10.17 -27.29
CA ILE A 85 3.98 -10.29 -25.89
C ILE A 85 3.53 -9.04 -25.11
N GLY A 86 3.59 -7.86 -25.74
CA GLY A 86 3.01 -6.61 -25.24
C GLY A 86 1.56 -6.80 -24.80
N ASN A 87 0.68 -7.22 -25.72
CA ASN A 87 -0.74 -7.42 -25.42
C ASN A 87 -0.98 -8.45 -24.31
N LEU A 88 -0.22 -9.56 -24.27
CA LEU A 88 -0.32 -10.55 -23.20
C LEU A 88 0.01 -9.95 -21.84
N ILE A 89 1.14 -9.25 -21.73
CA ILE A 89 1.58 -8.64 -20.46
C ILE A 89 0.64 -7.51 -20.06
N THR A 90 0.17 -6.68 -20.98
CA THR A 90 -0.84 -5.64 -20.72
C THR A 90 -2.14 -6.26 -20.19
N THR A 91 -2.58 -7.40 -20.74
CA THR A 91 -3.77 -8.11 -20.25
C THR A 91 -3.56 -8.64 -18.83
N LEU A 92 -2.40 -9.24 -18.54
CA LEU A 92 -2.06 -9.70 -17.19
C LEU A 92 -1.94 -8.53 -16.20
N TYR A 93 -1.39 -7.40 -16.63
CA TYR A 93 -1.32 -6.15 -15.87
C TYR A 93 -2.72 -5.65 -15.52
N PHE A 94 -3.63 -5.60 -16.50
CA PHE A 94 -5.03 -5.25 -16.28
C PHE A 94 -5.70 -6.19 -15.26
N ILE A 95 -5.62 -7.51 -15.46
CA ILE A 95 -6.25 -8.49 -14.55
C ILE A 95 -5.69 -8.35 -13.14
N ALA A 96 -4.36 -8.23 -12.99
CA ALA A 96 -3.72 -8.10 -11.70
C ALA A 96 -4.24 -6.87 -10.94
N PHE A 97 -4.24 -5.69 -11.57
CA PHE A 97 -4.70 -4.48 -10.90
C PHE A 97 -6.21 -4.44 -10.69
N PHE A 98 -6.99 -5.03 -11.60
CA PHE A 98 -8.43 -5.18 -11.42
C PHE A 98 -8.76 -5.99 -10.16
N VAL A 99 -8.08 -7.12 -9.95
CA VAL A 99 -8.22 -7.93 -8.73
C VAL A 99 -7.83 -7.13 -7.48
N VAL A 100 -6.73 -6.36 -7.54
CA VAL A 100 -6.30 -5.53 -6.41
C VAL A 100 -7.34 -4.46 -6.05
N VAL A 101 -7.94 -3.81 -7.05
CA VAL A 101 -9.02 -2.83 -6.86
C VAL A 101 -10.22 -3.47 -6.15
N LEU A 102 -10.59 -4.71 -6.51
CA LEU A 102 -11.65 -5.46 -5.81
C LEU A 102 -11.29 -5.77 -4.36
N ILE A 103 -10.06 -6.20 -4.09
CA ILE A 103 -9.58 -6.47 -2.71
C ILE A 103 -9.75 -5.22 -1.83
N TYR A 104 -9.44 -4.03 -2.35
CA TYR A 104 -9.61 -2.78 -1.60
C TYR A 104 -11.08 -2.45 -1.34
N ALA A 105 -11.97 -2.66 -2.31
CA ALA A 105 -13.40 -2.47 -2.10
C ALA A 105 -13.96 -3.43 -1.02
N VAL A 106 -13.52 -4.70 -1.04
CA VAL A 106 -13.86 -5.70 -0.02
C VAL A 106 -13.33 -5.28 1.36
N ALA A 107 -12.09 -4.83 1.45
CA ALA A 107 -11.47 -4.38 2.69
C ALA A 107 -12.18 -3.17 3.32
N ILE A 108 -12.59 -2.19 2.50
CA ILE A 108 -13.39 -1.04 2.96
C ILE A 108 -14.75 -1.53 3.46
N THR A 109 -15.40 -2.41 2.70
CA THR A 109 -16.70 -2.99 3.06
C THR A 109 -16.61 -3.69 4.41
N ASN A 110 -15.63 -4.58 4.60
CA ASN A 110 -15.44 -5.31 5.86
C ASN A 110 -15.23 -4.34 7.04
N SER A 111 -14.40 -3.32 6.86
CA SER A 111 -14.11 -2.32 7.91
C SER A 111 -15.37 -1.51 8.28
N LEU A 112 -16.19 -1.12 7.29
CA LEU A 112 -17.44 -0.41 7.54
C LEU A 112 -18.49 -1.30 8.19
N THR A 113 -18.61 -2.57 7.76
CA THR A 113 -19.55 -3.51 8.36
C THR A 113 -19.18 -3.87 9.79
N GLU A 114 -17.88 -3.96 10.12
CA GLU A 114 -17.43 -4.18 11.50
C GLU A 114 -17.83 -3.00 12.41
N GLN A 115 -17.65 -1.76 11.96
CA GLN A 115 -18.13 -0.60 12.74
C GLN A 115 -19.65 -0.57 12.89
N LEU A 116 -20.38 -0.96 11.84
CA LEU A 116 -21.84 -1.01 11.89
C LEU A 116 -22.32 -2.15 12.82
N ALA A 117 -21.57 -3.25 12.90
CA ALA A 117 -21.85 -4.38 13.78
C ALA A 117 -21.88 -4.02 15.27
N LYS A 118 -21.21 -2.93 15.67
CA LYS A 118 -21.25 -2.40 17.05
C LYS A 118 -22.64 -1.86 17.44
N HIS A 119 -23.49 -1.54 16.47
CA HIS A 119 -24.79 -0.90 16.70
C HIS A 119 -25.97 -1.73 16.19
N MET A 120 -25.74 -2.67 15.26
CA MET A 120 -26.79 -3.49 14.68
C MET A 120 -26.25 -4.84 14.17
N VAL A 121 -27.13 -5.83 14.00
CA VAL A 121 -26.75 -7.11 13.39
C VAL A 121 -26.54 -6.93 11.89
N ILE A 122 -25.41 -7.39 11.37
CA ILE A 122 -25.07 -7.34 9.94
C ILE A 122 -25.49 -8.65 9.27
N ASP A 123 -26.54 -8.58 8.45
CA ASP A 123 -26.92 -9.67 7.56
C ASP A 123 -26.30 -9.51 6.16
N LEU A 124 -26.53 -10.52 5.30
CA LEU A 124 -26.02 -10.51 3.92
C LEU A 124 -26.56 -9.31 3.12
N ARG A 125 -27.79 -8.86 3.37
CA ARG A 125 -28.41 -7.74 2.64
C ARG A 125 -27.72 -6.43 2.95
N ILE A 126 -27.47 -6.15 4.23
CA ILE A 126 -26.75 -4.96 4.67
C ILE A 126 -25.34 -4.96 4.09
N ARG A 127 -24.63 -6.10 4.16
CA ARG A 127 -23.28 -6.21 3.58
C ARG A 127 -23.27 -5.94 2.08
N MET A 128 -24.24 -6.47 1.33
CA MET A 128 -24.38 -6.19 -0.12
C MET A 128 -24.63 -4.71 -0.40
N LEU A 129 -25.51 -4.05 0.37
CA LEU A 129 -25.79 -2.62 0.23
C LEU A 129 -24.56 -1.76 0.53
N VAL A 130 -23.83 -2.07 1.61
CA VAL A 130 -22.58 -1.39 1.95
C VAL A 130 -21.55 -1.58 0.83
N SER A 131 -21.36 -2.82 0.36
CA SER A 131 -20.43 -3.11 -0.74
C SER A 131 -20.78 -2.35 -2.02
N LEU A 132 -22.06 -2.30 -2.39
CA LEU A 132 -22.54 -1.55 -3.55
C LEU A 132 -22.27 -0.05 -3.38
N GLY A 133 -22.58 0.50 -2.21
CA GLY A 133 -22.32 1.90 -1.88
C GLY A 133 -20.84 2.26 -1.95
N VAL A 134 -19.96 1.41 -1.40
CA VAL A 134 -18.50 1.58 -1.46
C VAL A 134 -18.02 1.64 -2.91
N VAL A 135 -18.37 0.64 -3.72
CA VAL A 135 -17.95 0.59 -5.12
C VAL A 135 -18.48 1.80 -5.90
N LEU A 136 -19.74 2.19 -5.69
CA LEU A 136 -20.36 3.32 -6.37
C LEU A 136 -19.68 4.64 -5.99
N ILE A 137 -19.43 4.89 -4.71
CA ILE A 137 -18.76 6.11 -4.23
C ILE A 137 -17.33 6.19 -4.77
N LEU A 138 -16.57 5.09 -4.72
CA LEU A 138 -15.19 5.06 -5.22
C LEU A 138 -15.13 5.34 -6.74
N ASN A 139 -16.06 4.77 -7.51
CA ASN A 139 -16.16 5.06 -8.94
C ASN A 139 -16.61 6.51 -9.21
N LEU A 140 -17.54 7.06 -8.42
CA LEU A 140 -17.95 8.46 -8.54
C LEU A 140 -16.79 9.43 -8.29
N ILE A 141 -15.99 9.19 -7.24
CA ILE A 141 -14.78 9.99 -6.96
C ILE A 141 -13.83 9.92 -8.14
N PHE A 142 -13.66 8.74 -8.72
CA PHE A 142 -12.82 8.56 -9.90
C PHE A 142 -13.32 9.37 -11.12
N LEU A 143 -14.64 9.40 -11.35
CA LEU A 143 -15.27 10.16 -12.44
C LEU A 143 -15.10 11.69 -12.33
N MET A 144 -14.71 12.22 -11.16
CA MET A 144 -14.39 13.65 -10.98
C MET A 144 -13.12 14.08 -11.73
N GLY A 145 -12.41 13.14 -12.36
CA GLY A 145 -11.29 13.40 -13.26
C GLY A 145 -9.92 13.24 -12.60
N ARG A 146 -8.93 12.83 -13.41
CA ARG A 146 -7.56 12.49 -12.98
C ARG A 146 -6.88 13.57 -12.13
N HIS A 147 -7.03 14.84 -12.50
CA HIS A 147 -6.40 15.96 -11.77
C HIS A 147 -7.00 16.18 -10.38
N ALA A 148 -8.31 16.02 -10.22
CA ALA A 148 -8.97 16.14 -8.92
C ALA A 148 -8.56 14.98 -8.01
N THR A 149 -8.60 13.75 -8.54
CA THR A 149 -8.19 12.52 -7.84
C THR A 149 -6.76 12.61 -7.32
N ILE A 150 -5.79 12.97 -8.17
CA ILE A 150 -4.37 13.08 -7.78
C ILE A 150 -4.18 14.15 -6.69
N ARG A 151 -4.88 15.29 -6.78
CA ARG A 151 -4.78 16.37 -5.79
C ARG A 151 -5.32 15.94 -4.43
N VAL A 152 -6.48 15.28 -4.39
CA VAL A 152 -7.08 14.77 -3.15
C VAL A 152 -6.18 13.72 -2.52
N MET A 153 -5.71 12.75 -3.32
CA MET A 153 -4.79 11.71 -2.85
C MET A 153 -3.50 12.29 -2.28
N GLY A 154 -2.89 13.28 -2.96
CA GLY A 154 -1.68 13.95 -2.54
C GLY A 154 -1.83 14.75 -1.24
N PHE A 155 -2.96 15.44 -1.06
CA PHE A 155 -3.25 16.16 0.18
C PHE A 155 -3.45 15.22 1.38
N LEU A 156 -4.13 14.09 1.17
CA LEU A 156 -4.43 13.10 2.22
C LEU A 156 -3.20 12.30 2.67
N VAL A 157 -2.06 12.40 1.98
CA VAL A 157 -0.81 11.73 2.41
C VAL A 157 -0.31 12.27 3.75
N PHE A 158 -0.30 13.60 3.93
CA PHE A 158 0.28 14.21 5.13
C PHE A 158 -0.47 13.85 6.41
N PRO A 159 -1.82 13.93 6.46
CA PRO A 159 -2.57 13.47 7.63
C PRO A 159 -2.35 11.99 7.93
N LEU A 160 -2.25 11.14 6.90
CA LEU A 160 -2.00 9.70 7.09
C LEU A 160 -0.61 9.42 7.68
N ILE A 161 0.44 10.09 7.17
CA ILE A 161 1.79 10.01 7.75
C ILE A 161 1.76 10.39 9.22
N ALA A 162 1.17 11.55 9.52
CA ALA A 162 1.10 12.07 10.88
C ALA A 162 0.34 11.12 11.80
N TYR A 163 -0.78 10.56 11.33
CA TYR A 163 -1.58 9.61 12.10
C TYR A 163 -0.82 8.32 12.38
N PHE A 164 -0.18 7.70 11.39
CA PHE A 164 0.59 6.47 11.63
C PHE A 164 1.77 6.71 12.55
N LEU A 165 2.49 7.82 12.39
CA LEU A 165 3.59 8.17 13.27
C LEU A 165 3.09 8.42 14.70
N PHE A 166 2.01 9.19 14.86
CA PHE A 166 1.37 9.44 16.15
C PHE A 166 0.94 8.13 16.82
N LEU A 167 0.22 7.27 16.10
CA LEU A 167 -0.27 6.01 16.63
C LEU A 167 0.90 5.07 17.01
N SER A 168 1.96 5.04 16.19
CA SER A 168 3.17 4.27 16.51
C SER A 168 3.80 4.74 17.82
N ILE A 169 3.98 6.05 18.00
CA ILE A 169 4.54 6.64 19.23
C ILE A 169 3.61 6.41 20.41
N TYR A 170 2.31 6.59 20.23
CA TYR A 170 1.30 6.37 21.27
C TYR A 170 1.36 4.92 21.79
N LEU A 171 1.49 3.95 20.89
CA LEU A 171 1.56 2.54 21.23
C LEU A 171 2.86 2.14 21.96
N VAL A 172 3.94 2.94 21.91
CA VAL A 172 5.19 2.66 22.64
C VAL A 172 4.95 2.44 24.13
N GLY A 173 4.01 3.17 24.73
CA GLY A 173 3.66 3.00 26.15
C GLY A 173 3.01 1.66 26.48
N SER A 174 2.50 0.95 25.47
CA SER A 174 1.80 -0.34 25.60
C SER A 174 2.63 -1.51 25.07
N TRP A 175 3.91 -1.31 24.73
CA TRP A 175 4.76 -2.37 24.20
C TRP A 175 4.99 -3.48 25.24
N GLN A 176 4.78 -4.71 24.79
CA GLN A 176 5.01 -5.95 25.50
C GLN A 176 6.08 -6.75 24.74
N PRO A 177 7.38 -6.55 25.05
CA PRO A 177 8.47 -7.24 24.36
C PRO A 177 8.37 -8.77 24.37
N ASP A 178 7.68 -9.33 25.37
CA ASP A 178 7.45 -10.78 25.50
C ASP A 178 6.68 -11.37 24.32
N LEU A 179 5.87 -10.55 23.61
CA LEU A 179 5.18 -10.96 22.38
C LEU A 179 6.17 -11.32 21.26
N LEU A 180 7.35 -10.71 21.24
CA LEU A 180 8.39 -11.06 20.27
C LEU A 180 9.09 -12.36 20.64
N THR A 181 9.36 -12.60 21.93
CA THR A 181 10.14 -13.76 22.39
C THR A 181 9.35 -15.05 22.38
N THR A 182 8.03 -14.98 22.56
CA THR A 182 7.13 -16.15 22.59
C THR A 182 6.94 -16.77 21.19
N GLN A 183 7.39 -16.08 20.13
CA GLN A 183 7.21 -16.48 18.73
C GLN A 183 8.52 -16.80 17.99
N VAL A 184 9.62 -17.09 18.71
CA VAL A 184 10.98 -17.27 18.12
C VAL A 184 11.39 -18.74 17.96
N GLU A 185 10.44 -19.68 17.89
CA GLU A 185 10.81 -21.06 17.53
C GLU A 185 11.17 -21.13 16.04
N PHE A 186 12.40 -21.55 15.75
CA PHE A 186 12.86 -21.77 14.37
C PHE A 186 12.64 -23.24 14.00
N ASN A 187 11.51 -23.52 13.36
CA ASN A 187 11.13 -24.87 12.93
C ASN A 187 10.71 -24.89 11.45
N GLN A 188 10.31 -26.06 10.94
CA GLN A 188 9.89 -26.20 9.54
C GLN A 188 8.65 -25.35 9.21
N ASN A 189 7.76 -25.13 10.19
CA ASN A 189 6.61 -24.24 10.04
C ASN A 189 7.07 -22.77 9.85
N THR A 190 8.12 -22.33 10.56
CA THR A 190 8.69 -20.98 10.40
C THR A 190 9.17 -20.72 8.96
N LEU A 191 9.85 -21.70 8.33
CA LEU A 191 10.28 -21.58 6.93
C LEU A 191 9.08 -21.46 5.97
N HIS A 192 8.02 -22.23 6.21
CA HIS A 192 6.79 -22.14 5.45
C HIS A 192 6.09 -20.78 5.63
N GLN A 193 6.06 -20.23 6.85
CA GLN A 193 5.51 -18.91 7.13
C GLN A 193 6.31 -17.79 6.44
N ILE A 194 7.65 -17.87 6.43
CA ILE A 194 8.50 -16.95 5.68
C ILE A 194 8.11 -16.96 4.20
N TRP A 195 8.00 -18.16 3.60
CA TRP A 195 7.66 -18.30 2.19
C TRP A 195 6.31 -17.69 1.83
N ILE A 196 5.26 -17.96 2.61
CA ILE A 196 3.92 -17.43 2.38
C ILE A 196 3.84 -15.91 2.64
N SER A 197 4.73 -15.37 3.46
CA SER A 197 4.75 -13.93 3.77
C SER A 197 5.42 -13.09 2.69
N ILE A 198 6.30 -13.65 1.86
CA ILE A 198 6.98 -12.91 0.78
C ILE A 198 5.98 -12.21 -0.16
N PRO A 199 4.96 -12.88 -0.73
CA PRO A 199 3.96 -12.22 -1.57
C PRO A 199 3.24 -11.07 -0.87
N VAL A 200 2.94 -11.20 0.43
CA VAL A 200 2.28 -10.17 1.22
C VAL A 200 3.20 -8.96 1.41
N ILE A 201 4.47 -9.18 1.72
CA ILE A 201 5.48 -8.12 1.85
C ILE A 201 5.63 -7.39 0.51
N VAL A 202 5.78 -8.14 -0.58
CA VAL A 202 5.88 -7.57 -1.93
C VAL A 202 4.64 -6.74 -2.25
N PHE A 203 3.44 -7.25 -1.97
CA PHE A 203 2.19 -6.52 -2.18
C PHE A 203 2.11 -5.25 -1.32
N ALA A 204 2.46 -5.33 -0.03
CA ALA A 204 2.36 -4.22 0.90
C ALA A 204 3.30 -3.04 0.59
N PHE A 205 4.41 -3.32 -0.11
CA PHE A 205 5.37 -2.32 -0.56
C PHE A 205 5.35 -2.10 -2.08
N SER A 206 4.36 -2.64 -2.80
CA SER A 206 4.25 -2.50 -4.26
C SER A 206 3.35 -1.32 -4.63
N HIS A 207 3.90 -0.43 -5.44
CA HIS A 207 3.17 0.71 -6.03
C HIS A 207 3.60 0.93 -7.47
N THR A 208 3.67 -0.16 -8.24
CA THR A 208 4.02 -0.19 -9.66
C THR A 208 3.33 0.87 -10.54
N PRO A 209 2.01 1.12 -10.44
CA PRO A 209 1.33 2.09 -11.33
C PRO A 209 1.88 3.52 -11.20
N ILE A 210 2.26 3.96 -9.99
CA ILE A 210 2.82 5.31 -9.81
C ILE A 210 4.23 5.40 -10.39
N ILE A 211 4.97 4.28 -10.46
CA ILE A 211 6.33 4.25 -11.00
C ILE A 211 6.33 4.49 -12.51
N SER A 212 5.32 3.97 -13.22
CA SER A 212 5.12 4.27 -14.63
C SER A 212 4.92 5.78 -14.83
N THR A 213 3.98 6.37 -14.11
CA THR A 213 3.69 7.82 -14.17
C THR A 213 4.91 8.67 -13.76
N PHE A 214 5.62 8.24 -12.72
CA PHE A 214 6.83 8.89 -12.23
C PHE A 214 7.95 8.88 -13.26
N ALA A 215 8.22 7.73 -13.88
CA ALA A 215 9.24 7.60 -14.92
C ALA A 215 8.93 8.51 -16.12
N ILE A 216 7.68 8.53 -16.59
CA ILE A 216 7.26 9.39 -17.71
C ILE A 216 7.50 10.87 -17.41
N ASP A 217 7.01 11.38 -16.27
CA ASP A 217 7.17 12.80 -15.93
C ASP A 217 8.65 13.19 -15.69
N ARG A 218 9.48 12.26 -15.19
CA ARG A 218 10.93 12.50 -15.09
C ARG A 218 11.61 12.52 -16.47
N ARG A 219 11.21 11.65 -17.40
CA ARG A 219 11.69 11.63 -18.79
C ARG A 219 11.41 12.97 -19.49
N GLU A 220 10.19 13.47 -19.36
CA GLU A 220 9.76 14.73 -20.01
C GLU A 220 10.56 15.95 -19.54
N LYS A 221 10.92 16.00 -18.25
CA LYS A 221 11.61 17.17 -17.69
C LYS A 221 13.13 17.10 -17.72
N TYR A 222 13.70 15.89 -17.65
CA TYR A 222 15.14 15.70 -17.44
C TYR A 222 15.83 14.87 -18.53
N GLY A 223 15.09 14.31 -19.51
CA GLY A 223 15.64 13.55 -20.62
C GLY A 223 16.58 12.43 -20.15
N GLU A 224 17.81 12.41 -20.68
CA GLU A 224 18.86 11.43 -20.34
C GLU A 224 19.18 11.38 -18.82
N HIS A 225 18.99 12.48 -18.09
CA HIS A 225 19.24 12.55 -16.65
C HIS A 225 18.04 12.10 -15.79
N ALA A 226 16.93 11.67 -16.41
CA ALA A 226 15.72 11.26 -15.70
C ALA A 226 15.99 10.15 -14.68
N MET A 227 16.79 9.14 -15.04
CA MET A 227 17.03 7.99 -14.17
C MET A 227 17.80 8.38 -12.89
N ASP A 228 18.69 9.37 -12.95
CA ASP A 228 19.43 9.82 -11.78
C ASP A 228 18.52 10.58 -10.81
N LYS A 229 17.56 11.35 -11.34
CA LYS A 229 16.48 11.95 -10.55
C LYS A 229 15.59 10.88 -9.93
N CYS A 230 15.19 9.86 -10.68
CA CYS A 230 14.43 8.72 -10.17
C CYS A 230 15.14 8.06 -8.99
N LYS A 231 16.42 7.67 -9.17
CA LYS A 231 17.22 7.03 -8.11
C LYS A 231 17.28 7.89 -6.85
N LYS A 232 17.52 9.19 -6.98
CA LYS A 232 17.65 10.11 -5.83
C LYS A 232 16.35 10.18 -5.03
N ILE A 233 15.22 10.41 -5.70
CA ILE A 233 13.90 10.51 -5.07
C ILE A 233 13.51 9.18 -4.43
N MET A 234 13.62 8.07 -5.18
CA MET A 234 13.20 6.75 -4.70
C MET A 234 14.01 6.29 -3.48
N LYS A 235 15.33 6.53 -3.44
CA LYS A 235 16.15 6.16 -2.28
C LYS A 235 15.63 6.80 -0.99
N VAL A 236 15.35 8.11 -1.03
CA VAL A 236 14.87 8.86 0.13
C VAL A 236 13.43 8.49 0.46
N ALA A 237 12.55 8.49 -0.54
CA ALA A 237 11.14 8.15 -0.35
C ALA A 237 10.98 6.76 0.28
N TYR A 238 11.69 5.75 -0.24
CA TYR A 238 11.57 4.37 0.24
C TYR A 238 12.22 4.17 1.60
N LEU A 239 13.29 4.89 1.91
CA LEU A 239 13.83 4.89 3.27
C LEU A 239 12.80 5.41 4.28
N ILE A 240 12.16 6.54 3.98
CA ILE A 240 11.13 7.13 4.84
C ILE A 240 9.92 6.19 4.97
N ILE A 241 9.43 5.64 3.85
CA ILE A 241 8.31 4.69 3.84
C ILE A 241 8.64 3.44 4.67
N CYS A 242 9.79 2.81 4.45
CA CYS A 242 10.16 1.60 5.17
C CYS A 242 10.30 1.87 6.67
N ILE A 243 10.98 2.95 7.06
CA ILE A 243 11.12 3.29 8.48
C ILE A 243 9.76 3.56 9.13
N SER A 244 8.90 4.37 8.51
CA SER A 244 7.61 4.73 9.10
C SER A 244 6.64 3.54 9.16
N VAL A 245 6.55 2.75 8.08
CA VAL A 245 5.67 1.59 8.01
C VAL A 245 6.16 0.49 8.95
N LEU A 246 7.45 0.19 8.96
CA LEU A 246 7.98 -0.82 9.89
C LEU A 246 7.82 -0.37 11.33
N PHE A 247 8.09 0.91 11.65
CA PHE A 247 7.86 1.41 13.00
C PHE A 247 6.41 1.24 13.44
N PHE A 248 5.45 1.52 12.54
CA PHE A 248 4.03 1.24 12.78
C PHE A 248 3.74 -0.25 12.98
N VAL A 249 4.28 -1.12 12.12
CA VAL A 249 4.12 -2.57 12.22
C VAL A 249 4.66 -3.10 13.55
N PHE A 250 5.90 -2.76 13.91
CA PHE A 250 6.50 -3.15 15.19
C PHE A 250 5.66 -2.65 16.36
N SER A 251 5.20 -1.40 16.30
CA SER A 251 4.39 -0.82 17.36
C SER A 251 3.07 -1.55 17.57
N CYS A 252 2.38 -1.91 16.48
CA CYS A 252 1.16 -2.72 16.53
C CYS A 252 1.43 -4.12 17.10
N LEU A 253 2.47 -4.81 16.61
CA LEU A 253 2.78 -6.18 17.03
C LEU A 253 3.24 -6.28 18.47
N LEU A 254 3.91 -5.26 18.98
CA LEU A 254 4.30 -5.18 20.38
C LEU A 254 3.13 -4.80 21.30
N SER A 255 2.00 -4.34 20.76
CA SER A 255 0.88 -3.85 21.58
C SER A 255 -0.38 -4.71 21.51
N ILE A 256 -0.48 -5.60 20.52
CA ILE A 256 -1.70 -6.39 20.26
C ILE A 256 -1.40 -7.86 20.56
N PRO A 257 -2.15 -8.50 21.48
CA PRO A 257 -2.02 -9.93 21.73
C PRO A 257 -2.34 -10.79 20.50
N SER A 258 -1.66 -11.93 20.35
CA SER A 258 -1.78 -12.81 19.17
C SER A 258 -3.21 -13.24 18.85
N SER A 259 -4.05 -13.47 19.87
CA SER A 259 -5.46 -13.88 19.67
C SER A 259 -6.29 -12.84 18.91
N TYR A 260 -6.04 -11.55 19.13
CA TYR A 260 -6.70 -10.48 18.41
C TYR A 260 -6.18 -10.35 16.98
N ILE A 261 -4.89 -10.65 16.75
CA ILE A 261 -4.32 -10.70 15.40
C ILE A 261 -4.93 -11.83 14.58
N GLU A 262 -5.11 -13.01 15.17
CA GLU A 262 -5.74 -14.16 14.51
C GLU A 262 -7.21 -13.89 14.17
N ALA A 263 -8.00 -13.38 15.13
CA ALA A 263 -9.39 -13.00 14.89
C ALA A 263 -9.51 -11.95 13.78
N ALA A 264 -8.66 -10.90 13.81
CA ALA A 264 -8.66 -9.86 12.79
C ALA A 264 -8.29 -10.40 11.39
N LYS A 265 -7.42 -11.41 11.32
CA LYS A 265 -7.05 -12.10 10.08
C LYS A 265 -8.23 -12.90 9.51
N GLU A 266 -8.96 -13.63 10.36
CA GLU A 266 -10.13 -14.42 9.95
C GLU A 266 -11.28 -13.52 9.45
N GLU A 267 -11.52 -12.40 10.13
CA GLU A 267 -12.53 -11.43 9.72
C GLU A 267 -12.11 -10.58 8.50
N GLY A 268 -10.82 -10.59 8.15
CA GLY A 268 -10.28 -9.80 7.05
C GLY A 268 -10.44 -8.29 7.28
N VAL A 269 -10.28 -7.86 8.53
CA VAL A 269 -10.33 -6.45 8.95
C VAL A 269 -8.92 -5.85 9.04
N THR A 270 -8.83 -4.54 9.16
CA THR A 270 -7.53 -3.87 9.29
C THR A 270 -6.94 -3.95 10.68
N ILE A 271 -5.65 -3.66 10.79
CA ILE A 271 -5.01 -3.47 12.09
C ILE A 271 -5.65 -2.34 12.92
N LEU A 272 -6.21 -1.31 12.28
CA LEU A 272 -6.88 -0.21 12.99
C LEU A 272 -8.21 -0.67 13.59
N SER A 273 -8.96 -1.52 12.87
CA SER A 273 -10.13 -2.21 13.42
C SER A 273 -9.71 -3.10 14.60
N ALA A 274 -8.66 -3.92 14.43
CA ALA A 274 -8.15 -4.80 15.49
C ALA A 274 -7.75 -4.03 16.76
N LEU A 275 -7.03 -2.91 16.61
CA LEU A 275 -6.68 -2.01 17.72
C LEU A 275 -7.91 -1.44 18.42
N SER A 276 -8.98 -1.13 17.68
CA SER A 276 -10.24 -0.64 18.24
C SER A 276 -11.04 -1.71 19.00
N MET A 277 -10.76 -2.98 18.76
CA MET A 277 -11.39 -4.13 19.41
C MET A 277 -10.69 -4.53 20.72
N LEU A 278 -9.52 -3.95 21.01
CA LEU A 278 -8.79 -4.24 22.24
C LEU A 278 -9.60 -3.82 23.48
N PRO A 279 -9.49 -4.57 24.59
CA PRO A 279 -10.05 -4.14 25.86
C PRO A 279 -9.48 -2.78 26.26
N ASN A 280 -10.35 -1.84 26.64
CA ASN A 280 -9.99 -0.46 26.98
C ASN A 280 -9.39 0.38 25.84
N ALA A 281 -9.59 -0.02 24.57
CA ALA A 281 -9.27 0.83 23.45
C ALA A 281 -9.99 2.19 23.59
N PRO A 282 -9.29 3.32 23.47
CA PRO A 282 -9.90 4.62 23.67
C PRO A 282 -10.90 4.91 22.55
N ALA A 283 -12.04 5.53 22.88
CA ALA A 283 -13.13 5.77 21.91
C ALA A 283 -12.68 6.54 20.65
N TRP A 284 -11.71 7.45 20.80
CA TRP A 284 -11.15 8.21 19.68
C TRP A 284 -10.48 7.30 18.63
N LEU A 285 -9.93 6.15 19.04
CA LEU A 285 -9.25 5.22 18.14
C LEU A 285 -10.25 4.48 17.24
N SER A 286 -11.43 4.14 17.75
CA SER A 286 -12.50 3.55 16.94
C SER A 286 -12.95 4.51 15.83
N ILE A 287 -13.16 5.78 16.17
CA ILE A 287 -13.66 6.79 15.22
C ILE A 287 -12.55 7.18 14.22
N SER A 288 -11.37 7.51 14.72
CA SER A 288 -10.26 7.90 13.84
C SER A 288 -9.75 6.73 12.99
N GLY A 289 -9.72 5.52 13.55
CA GLY A 289 -9.25 4.31 12.89
C GLY A 289 -10.07 3.97 11.64
N ILE A 290 -11.40 4.02 11.72
CA ILE A 290 -12.24 3.78 10.53
C ILE A 290 -12.07 4.86 9.47
N ILE A 291 -12.00 6.13 9.87
CA ILE A 291 -11.79 7.24 8.94
C ILE A 291 -10.46 7.08 8.22
N VAL A 292 -9.38 6.82 8.96
CA VAL A 292 -8.05 6.58 8.39
C VAL A 292 -8.03 5.35 7.51
N ALA A 293 -8.66 4.24 7.91
CA ALA A 293 -8.74 3.02 7.12
C ALA A 293 -9.43 3.27 5.77
N VAL A 294 -10.62 3.89 5.79
CA VAL A 294 -11.38 4.22 4.58
C VAL A 294 -10.59 5.18 3.69
N VAL A 295 -10.00 6.24 4.24
CA VAL A 295 -9.20 7.21 3.48
C VAL A 295 -7.98 6.55 2.84
N ALA A 296 -7.23 5.77 3.60
CA ALA A 296 -6.02 5.10 3.12
C ALA A 296 -6.32 4.06 2.04
N MET A 297 -7.36 3.24 2.21
CA MET A 297 -7.78 2.27 1.20
C MET A 297 -8.39 2.91 -0.04
N SER A 298 -9.22 3.95 0.12
CA SER A 298 -9.80 4.67 -1.02
C SER A 298 -8.70 5.30 -1.88
N LYS A 299 -7.66 5.83 -1.22
CA LYS A 299 -6.45 6.31 -1.90
C LYS A 299 -5.76 5.16 -2.65
N SER A 300 -5.47 4.03 -2.01
CA SER A 300 -4.88 2.87 -2.71
C SER A 300 -5.73 2.42 -3.90
N PHE A 301 -7.05 2.37 -3.75
CA PHE A 301 -8.00 2.06 -4.84
C PHE A 301 -7.83 3.01 -6.01
N LEU A 302 -7.90 4.32 -5.78
CA LEU A 302 -7.80 5.32 -6.84
C LEU A 302 -6.43 5.32 -7.52
N GLY A 303 -5.35 5.08 -6.75
CA GLY A 303 -3.99 4.99 -7.28
C GLY A 303 -3.79 3.76 -8.17
N THR A 304 -4.31 2.61 -7.74
CA THR A 304 -4.24 1.37 -8.50
C THR A 304 -5.16 1.39 -9.73
N TYR A 305 -6.29 2.11 -9.65
CA TYR A 305 -7.21 2.26 -10.77
C TYR A 305 -6.56 2.90 -12.00
N PHE A 306 -5.55 3.77 -11.83
CA PHE A 306 -4.77 4.28 -12.96
C PHE A 306 -4.03 3.17 -13.71
N GLY A 307 -3.53 2.16 -13.01
CA GLY A 307 -2.94 0.97 -13.63
C GLY A 307 -4.00 0.14 -14.38
N VAL A 308 -5.21 0.03 -13.85
CA VAL A 308 -6.33 -0.63 -14.57
C VAL A 308 -6.62 0.08 -15.90
N ILE A 309 -6.67 1.41 -15.90
CA ILE A 309 -6.90 2.18 -17.13
C ILE A 309 -5.74 2.05 -18.09
N GLU A 310 -4.49 2.22 -17.64
CA GLU A 310 -3.29 2.04 -18.47
C GLU A 310 -3.28 0.65 -19.13
N GLY A 311 -3.72 -0.39 -18.40
CA GLY A 311 -3.90 -1.72 -18.96
C GLY A 311 -5.08 -1.83 -19.93
N ALA A 312 -6.21 -1.19 -19.64
CA ALA A 312 -7.43 -1.31 -20.44
C ALA A 312 -7.41 -0.50 -21.74
N THR A 313 -6.74 0.65 -21.77
CA THR A 313 -6.70 1.53 -22.96
C THR A 313 -5.71 1.06 -24.02
N GLU A 314 -4.81 0.15 -23.67
CA GLU A 314 -3.73 -0.37 -24.53
C GLU A 314 -4.00 -1.79 -25.06
N VAL A 315 -5.10 -2.44 -24.63
CA VAL A 315 -5.60 -3.73 -25.15
C VAL A 315 -6.56 -3.48 -26.30
#